data_AF-A0A4Z2J766-F1
#
_entry.id   AF-A0A4Z2J766-F1
#
_cell.length_a   1.000
_cell.length_b   1.000
_cell.length_c   1.000
_cell.angle_alpha   90.00
_cell.angle_beta   90.00
_cell.angle_gamma   90.00
#
_symmetry.space_group_name_H-M   'P 1'
#
loop_
_entity.id
_entity.type
_entity.pdbx_description
1 polymer ?
#
loop_
_entity_poly.entity_id
_entity_poly.type
_entity_poly.pdbx_seq_one_letter_code
_entity_poly.pdbx_strand_id
1 'polypeptide(L)'
;MIVTTLLQFMFACIGVQLFKGKFYRCTDEAKSSSEVCKGTYILYKDGDVNQPTIHRRLWHNSDFNFDNVLKAMMALFTVSTFEGWPSLLYKAIDSNRENLGPIYNYRVEISIFFIIYIIIIAFFMMNIFVGFVIVTFQEQGEKEYKNCELDKNQVRVCSFTKCLFVCLVQNDSAI
;
A
#
# COMPACT_ATOMS: atom_id res chain seq x y z
N MET A 1 -12.26 -1.47 7.15
CA MET A 1 -11.14 -2.33 7.59
C MET A 1 -11.34 -3.78 7.17
N ILE A 2 -12.41 -4.48 7.55
CA ILE A 2 -12.62 -5.90 7.15
C ILE A 2 -12.66 -6.07 5.62
N VAL A 3 -13.46 -5.27 4.92
CA VAL A 3 -13.58 -5.31 3.44
C VAL A 3 -12.22 -5.12 2.75
N THR A 4 -11.44 -4.12 3.16
CA THR A 4 -10.12 -3.85 2.57
C THR A 4 -9.13 -4.98 2.83
N THR A 5 -9.13 -5.57 4.04
CA THR A 5 -8.26 -6.72 4.34
C THR A 5 -8.64 -7.97 3.57
N LEU A 6 -9.93 -8.22 3.31
CA LEU A 6 -10.39 -9.33 2.48
C LEU A 6 -9.96 -9.15 1.02
N LEU A 7 -10.12 -7.94 0.48
CA LEU A 7 -9.63 -7.62 -0.86
C LEU A 7 -8.11 -7.81 -0.97
N GLN A 8 -7.36 -7.32 0.01
CA GLN A 8 -5.91 -7.52 0.06
C GLN A 8 -5.53 -9.00 0.08
N PHE A 9 -6.26 -9.84 0.81
CA PHE A 9 -6.06 -11.29 0.81
C PHE A 9 -6.34 -11.91 -0.56
N MET A 10 -7.44 -11.54 -1.22
CA MET A 10 -7.77 -12.04 -2.57
C MET A 10 -6.67 -11.67 -3.59
N PHE A 11 -6.22 -10.42 -3.60
CA PHE A 11 -5.13 -9.98 -4.47
C PHE A 11 -3.78 -10.62 -4.10
N ALA A 12 -3.53 -10.89 -2.81
CA ALA A 12 -2.32 -11.60 -2.38
C ALA A 12 -2.29 -13.03 -2.93
N CYS A 13 -3.41 -13.76 -2.87
CA CYS A 13 -3.53 -15.09 -3.46
C CYS A 13 -3.27 -15.07 -4.97
N ILE A 14 -3.85 -14.11 -5.69
CA ILE A 14 -3.61 -13.93 -7.13
C ILE A 14 -2.13 -13.60 -7.39
N GLY A 15 -1.55 -12.69 -6.62
CA GLY A 15 -0.15 -12.31 -6.72
C GLY A 15 0.81 -13.48 -6.51
N VAL A 16 0.53 -14.36 -5.53
CA VAL A 16 1.32 -15.60 -5.34
C VAL A 16 1.27 -16.47 -6.59
N GLN A 17 0.10 -16.67 -7.19
CA GLN A 17 0.01 -17.48 -8.42
C GLN A 17 0.77 -16.88 -9.61
N LEU A 18 0.86 -15.55 -9.67
CA LEU A 18 1.56 -14.86 -10.76
C LEU A 18 3.08 -14.79 -10.56
N PHE A 19 3.54 -14.61 -9.33
CA PHE A 19 4.90 -14.14 -9.02
C PHE A 19 5.75 -15.07 -8.15
N LYS A 20 5.19 -16.18 -7.65
CA LYS A 20 5.91 -17.11 -6.78
C LYS A 20 7.25 -17.51 -7.39
N GLY A 21 8.33 -17.32 -6.64
CA GLY A 21 9.68 -17.71 -7.05
C GLY A 21 10.28 -16.93 -8.22
N LYS A 22 9.69 -15.81 -8.65
CA LYS A 22 10.18 -15.03 -9.81
C LYS A 22 10.97 -13.78 -9.43
N PHE A 23 11.11 -13.51 -8.14
CA PHE A 23 11.73 -12.27 -7.61
C PHE A 23 13.18 -12.48 -7.15
N TYR A 24 13.75 -13.64 -7.48
CA TYR A 24 15.16 -13.93 -7.26
C TYR A 24 16.04 -13.22 -8.27
N ARG A 25 17.19 -12.74 -7.82
CA ARG A 25 18.20 -12.10 -8.67
C ARG A 25 19.61 -12.38 -8.17
N CYS A 26 20.56 -12.33 -9.10
CA CYS A 26 21.97 -12.32 -8.76
C CYS A 26 22.41 -10.87 -8.51
N THR A 27 23.47 -10.67 -7.72
CA THR A 27 24.15 -9.36 -7.61
C THR A 27 24.87 -8.96 -8.90
N ASP A 28 25.18 -9.93 -9.77
CA ASP A 28 25.75 -9.73 -11.11
C ASP A 28 24.63 -9.88 -12.15
N GLU A 29 24.25 -8.78 -12.80
CA GLU A 29 23.15 -8.72 -13.78
C GLU A 29 23.38 -9.62 -15.01
N ALA A 30 24.63 -9.98 -15.30
CA ALA A 30 24.94 -10.88 -16.40
C ALA A 30 24.52 -12.33 -16.14
N LYS A 31 24.20 -12.70 -14.88
CA LYS A 31 23.86 -14.07 -14.48
C LYS A 31 22.38 -14.19 -14.09
N SER A 32 21.68 -15.05 -14.81
CA SER A 32 20.23 -15.25 -14.68
C SER A 32 19.81 -16.53 -13.97
N SER A 33 20.74 -17.31 -13.41
CA SER A 33 20.41 -18.54 -12.68
C SER A 33 21.25 -18.70 -11.41
N SER A 34 20.67 -19.38 -10.42
CA SER A 34 21.35 -19.67 -9.14
C SER A 34 22.63 -20.49 -9.33
N GLU A 35 22.65 -21.43 -10.27
CA GLU A 35 23.80 -22.30 -10.53
C GLU A 35 25.01 -21.52 -11.05
N VAL A 36 24.77 -20.49 -11.86
CA VAL A 36 25.80 -19.67 -12.50
C VAL A 36 26.17 -18.45 -11.64
N CYS A 37 25.32 -18.05 -10.69
CA CYS A 37 25.58 -16.97 -9.73
C CYS A 37 26.55 -17.41 -8.61
N LYS A 38 27.77 -17.81 -8.98
CA LYS A 38 28.83 -18.26 -8.06
C LYS A 38 30.15 -17.55 -8.31
N GLY A 39 31.00 -17.50 -7.29
CA GLY A 39 32.31 -16.86 -7.34
C GLY A 39 32.25 -15.35 -7.10
N THR A 40 33.16 -14.62 -7.74
CA THR A 40 33.27 -13.16 -7.64
C THR A 40 33.06 -12.49 -9.00
N TYR A 41 32.74 -11.21 -8.98
CA TYR A 41 32.63 -10.36 -10.16
C TYR A 41 33.29 -9.01 -9.88
N ILE A 42 33.68 -8.32 -10.96
CA ILE A 42 34.30 -6.99 -10.88
C ILE A 42 33.17 -5.97 -11.04
N LEU A 43 33.11 -5.03 -10.10
CA LEU A 43 32.24 -3.87 -10.17
C LEU A 43 33.10 -2.65 -10.46
N TYR A 44 32.68 -1.85 -11.43
CA TYR A 44 33.29 -0.55 -11.73
C TYR A 44 32.45 0.53 -11.09
N LYS A 45 33.04 1.28 -10.15
CA LYS A 45 32.33 2.34 -9.46
C LYS A 45 32.01 3.47 -10.44
N ASP A 46 30.72 3.81 -10.57
CA ASP A 46 30.23 4.87 -11.47
C ASP A 46 30.66 4.72 -12.95
N GLY A 47 30.97 3.50 -13.38
CA GLY A 47 31.49 3.22 -14.73
C GLY A 47 32.97 3.59 -14.94
N ASP A 48 33.69 4.01 -13.90
CA ASP A 48 35.14 4.26 -13.97
C ASP A 48 35.90 2.93 -14.05
N VAL A 49 36.42 2.63 -15.24
CA VAL A 49 37.22 1.43 -15.52
C VAL A 49 38.53 1.38 -14.72
N ASN A 50 38.99 2.52 -14.19
CA ASN A 50 40.25 2.62 -13.46
C ASN A 50 40.16 2.21 -11.99
N GLN A 51 38.94 2.01 -11.45
CA GLN A 51 38.74 1.64 -10.04
C GLN A 51 37.88 0.36 -9.91
N PRO A 52 38.42 -0.82 -10.29
CA PRO A 52 37.70 -2.07 -10.14
C PRO A 52 37.67 -2.54 -8.68
N THR A 53 36.48 -2.85 -8.16
CA THR A 53 36.30 -3.53 -6.88
C THR A 53 35.80 -4.95 -7.07
N ILE A 54 36.30 -5.89 -6.27
CA ILE A 54 35.90 -7.29 -6.33
C ILE A 54 34.75 -7.52 -5.36
N HIS A 55 33.61 -7.98 -5.88
CA HIS A 55 32.44 -8.33 -5.08
C HIS A 55 32.10 -9.82 -5.24
N ARG A 56 31.50 -10.40 -4.21
CA ARG A 56 31.02 -11.79 -4.24
C ARG A 56 29.66 -11.85 -4.93
N ARG A 57 29.45 -12.83 -5.80
CA ARG A 57 28.14 -13.12 -6.38
C ARG A 57 27.23 -13.73 -5.31
N LEU A 58 26.04 -13.16 -5.14
CA LEU A 58 25.03 -13.66 -4.22
C LEU A 58 23.67 -13.78 -4.91
N TRP A 59 23.12 -14.99 -4.91
CA TRP A 59 21.75 -15.24 -5.31
C TRP A 59 20.82 -14.92 -4.15
N HIS A 60 19.99 -13.91 -4.30
CA HIS A 60 19.12 -13.45 -3.23
C HIS A 60 17.72 -13.14 -3.75
N ASN A 61 16.75 -13.17 -2.84
CA ASN A 61 15.37 -12.80 -3.13
C ASN A 61 15.14 -11.32 -2.78
N SER A 62 14.15 -10.69 -3.40
CA SER A 62 13.69 -9.35 -3.02
C SER A 62 13.04 -9.38 -1.63
N ASP A 63 13.26 -8.33 -0.82
CA ASP A 63 12.68 -8.19 0.53
C ASP A 63 11.15 -8.32 0.49
N PHE A 64 10.53 -7.59 -0.44
CA PHE A 64 9.13 -7.76 -0.83
C PHE A 64 9.05 -8.74 -2.00
N ASN A 65 8.37 -9.87 -1.80
CA ASN A 65 8.16 -10.95 -2.76
C ASN A 65 6.79 -11.61 -2.55
N PHE A 66 6.43 -12.51 -3.45
CA PHE A 66 5.12 -13.16 -3.51
C PHE A 66 5.23 -14.70 -3.36
N ASP A 67 6.22 -15.20 -2.61
CA ASP A 67 6.44 -16.65 -2.48
C ASP A 67 5.38 -17.34 -1.63
N ASN A 68 4.80 -16.60 -0.69
CA ASN A 68 3.70 -17.03 0.15
C ASN A 68 2.71 -15.89 0.37
N VAL A 69 1.49 -16.25 0.79
CA VAL A 69 0.39 -15.29 0.92
C VAL A 69 0.71 -14.19 1.93
N LEU A 70 1.37 -14.51 3.04
CA LEU A 70 1.72 -13.52 4.06
C LEU A 70 2.72 -12.48 3.54
N LYS A 71 3.77 -12.91 2.83
CA LYS A 71 4.74 -12.01 2.19
C LYS A 71 4.10 -11.18 1.07
N ALA A 72 3.21 -11.79 0.28
CA ALA A 72 2.41 -11.08 -0.71
C ALA A 72 1.51 -10.01 -0.05
N MET A 73 0.88 -10.31 1.08
CA MET A 73 0.09 -9.33 1.84
C MET A 73 0.96 -8.17 2.33
N MET A 74 2.18 -8.43 2.83
CA MET A 74 3.12 -7.38 3.23
C MET A 74 3.55 -6.51 2.04
N ALA A 75 3.85 -7.12 0.89
CA ALA A 75 4.20 -6.39 -0.33
C ALA A 75 3.02 -5.54 -0.85
N LEU A 76 1.80 -6.08 -0.81
CA LEU A 76 0.60 -5.32 -1.20
C LEU A 76 0.24 -4.23 -0.18
N PHE A 77 0.61 -4.40 1.09
CA PHE A 77 0.46 -3.37 2.11
C PHE A 77 1.35 -2.16 1.80
N THR A 78 2.62 -2.37 1.47
CA THR A 78 3.51 -1.25 1.09
C THR A 78 3.07 -0.55 -0.19
N VAL A 79 2.51 -1.32 -1.14
CA VAL A 79 1.87 -0.73 -2.33
C VAL A 79 0.64 0.11 -1.94
N SER A 80 -0.16 -0.34 -0.97
CA SER A 80 -1.36 0.41 -0.52
C SER A 80 -1.02 1.74 0.18
N THR A 81 0.17 1.83 0.78
CA THR A 81 0.68 3.08 1.37
C THR A 81 1.40 3.97 0.34
N PHE A 82 1.44 3.56 -0.93
CA PHE A 82 2.17 4.21 -2.01
C PHE A 82 3.68 4.30 -1.77
N GLU A 83 4.25 3.43 -0.95
CA GLU A 83 5.67 3.43 -0.62
C GLU A 83 6.41 2.36 -1.42
N GLY A 84 7.43 2.75 -2.18
CA GLY A 84 8.30 1.80 -2.90
C GLY A 84 7.59 0.98 -4.00
N TRP A 85 6.32 1.27 -4.30
CA TRP A 85 5.53 0.53 -5.29
C TRP A 85 6.12 0.55 -6.71
N PRO A 86 6.79 1.62 -7.21
CA PRO A 86 7.38 1.58 -8.55
C PRO A 86 8.54 0.59 -8.61
N SER A 87 9.36 0.49 -7.55
CA SER A 87 10.44 -0.49 -7.48
C SER A 87 9.90 -1.92 -7.51
N LEU A 88 8.82 -2.18 -6.78
CA LEU A 88 8.16 -3.49 -6.80
C LEU A 88 7.54 -3.80 -8.16
N LEU A 89 6.90 -2.81 -8.79
CA LEU A 89 6.32 -2.92 -10.12
C LEU A 89 7.39 -3.25 -11.17
N TYR A 90 8.51 -2.56 -11.18
CA TYR A 90 9.59 -2.84 -12.13
C TYR A 90 10.18 -4.24 -11.93
N LYS A 91 10.39 -4.67 -10.68
CA LYS A 91 10.79 -6.05 -10.38
C LYS A 91 9.76 -7.07 -10.89
N ALA A 92 8.47 -6.75 -10.84
CA ALA A 92 7.41 -7.61 -11.35
C ALA A 92 7.37 -7.64 -12.89
N ILE A 93 7.62 -6.51 -13.56
CA ILE A 93 7.70 -6.42 -15.03
C ILE A 93 8.88 -7.24 -15.55
N ASP A 94 10.02 -7.15 -14.88
CA ASP A 94 11.23 -7.88 -15.24
C ASP A 94 11.19 -9.35 -14.82
N SER A 95 10.14 -9.78 -14.13
CA SER A 95 10.02 -11.14 -13.60
C SER A 95 9.93 -12.17 -14.74
N ASN A 96 10.75 -13.21 -14.65
CA ASN A 96 10.86 -14.25 -15.67
C ASN A 96 10.10 -15.53 -15.26
N ARG A 97 10.76 -16.68 -15.32
CA ARG A 97 10.27 -17.98 -14.87
C ARG A 97 10.69 -18.20 -13.43
N GLU A 98 10.09 -19.21 -12.80
CA GLU A 98 10.44 -19.56 -11.42
C GLU A 98 11.92 -19.91 -11.29
N ASN A 99 12.56 -19.39 -10.24
CA ASN A 99 13.97 -19.57 -9.90
C ASN A 99 14.97 -19.07 -10.95
N LEU A 100 14.52 -18.21 -11.86
CA LEU A 100 15.35 -17.53 -12.84
C LEU A 100 15.38 -16.04 -12.56
N GLY A 101 16.48 -15.42 -12.97
CA GLY A 101 16.74 -14.01 -12.79
C GLY A 101 15.87 -13.15 -13.69
N PRO A 102 15.80 -11.85 -13.40
CA PRO A 102 14.99 -10.92 -14.17
C PRO A 102 15.48 -10.80 -15.62
N ILE A 103 14.55 -10.53 -16.53
CA ILE A 103 14.83 -10.12 -17.91
C ILE A 103 14.15 -8.78 -18.12
N TYR A 104 14.92 -7.78 -18.53
CA TYR A 104 14.44 -6.41 -18.71
C TYR A 104 13.22 -6.34 -19.64
N ASN A 105 12.14 -5.73 -19.16
CA ASN A 105 10.88 -5.53 -19.89
C ASN A 105 10.24 -6.81 -20.46
N TYR A 106 10.41 -7.95 -19.80
CA TYR A 106 9.89 -9.22 -20.30
C TYR A 106 8.35 -9.31 -20.25
N ARG A 107 7.70 -8.79 -19.20
CA ARG A 107 6.26 -8.91 -19.00
C ARG A 107 5.61 -7.59 -18.61
N VAL A 108 5.59 -6.63 -19.52
CA VAL A 108 4.97 -5.32 -19.29
C VAL A 108 3.47 -5.43 -18.97
N GLU A 109 2.76 -6.42 -19.53
CA GLU A 109 1.33 -6.67 -19.30
C GLU A 109 0.96 -6.89 -17.83
N ILE A 110 1.91 -7.39 -17.03
CA ILE A 110 1.73 -7.62 -15.59
C ILE A 110 1.50 -6.30 -14.83
N SER A 111 1.96 -5.17 -15.37
CA SER A 111 1.76 -3.86 -14.74
C SER A 111 0.29 -3.55 -14.46
N ILE A 112 -0.64 -4.05 -15.30
CA ILE A 112 -2.09 -3.88 -15.15
C ILE A 112 -2.57 -4.38 -13.79
N PHE A 113 -2.00 -5.48 -13.27
CA PHE A 113 -2.35 -6.02 -11.95
C PHE A 113 -2.13 -4.99 -10.82
N PHE A 114 -0.97 -4.31 -10.82
CA PHE A 114 -0.65 -3.31 -9.81
C PHE A 114 -1.48 -2.04 -9.97
N ILE A 115 -1.70 -1.57 -11.20
CA ILE A 115 -2.51 -0.37 -11.44
C ILE A 115 -3.96 -0.59 -10.99
N ILE A 116 -4.56 -1.73 -11.33
CA ILE A 116 -5.92 -2.07 -10.89
C ILE A 116 -5.99 -2.16 -9.35
N TYR A 117 -5.03 -2.83 -8.73
CA TYR A 117 -4.96 -2.94 -7.27
C TYR A 117 -4.89 -1.56 -6.59
N ILE A 118 -4.01 -0.67 -7.09
CA ILE A 118 -3.84 0.69 -6.57
C ILE A 118 -5.15 1.48 -6.67
N ILE A 119 -5.83 1.44 -7.83
CA ILE A 119 -7.10 2.18 -8.03
C ILE A 119 -8.17 1.67 -7.05
N ILE A 120 -8.34 0.35 -6.95
CA ILE A 120 -9.34 -0.26 -6.07
C ILE A 120 -9.07 0.11 -4.61
N ILE A 121 -7.84 -0.08 -4.13
CA ILE A 121 -7.49 0.20 -2.75
C ILE A 121 -7.58 1.69 -2.43
N ALA A 122 -7.13 2.58 -3.32
CA ALA A 122 -7.24 4.02 -3.13
C ALA A 122 -8.71 4.45 -2.96
N PHE A 123 -9.61 3.91 -3.78
CA PHE A 123 -11.04 4.17 -3.67
C PHE A 123 -11.59 3.75 -2.29
N PHE A 124 -11.25 2.55 -1.82
CA PHE A 124 -11.68 2.11 -0.50
C PHE A 124 -11.04 2.89 0.65
N MET A 125 -9.77 3.30 0.54
CA MET A 125 -9.10 4.11 1.55
C MET A 125 -9.77 5.49 1.69
N MET A 126 -10.12 6.15 0.57
CA MET A 126 -10.87 7.40 0.59
C MET A 126 -12.25 7.22 1.23
N ASN A 127 -12.97 6.15 0.91
CA ASN A 127 -14.28 5.88 1.50
C ASN A 127 -14.20 5.61 3.01
N ILE A 128 -13.15 4.93 3.49
CA ILE A 128 -12.92 4.71 4.92
C ILE A 128 -12.64 6.04 5.62
N PHE A 129 -11.81 6.89 5.02
CA PHE A 129 -11.49 8.21 5.58
C PHE A 129 -12.75 9.08 5.70
N VAL A 130 -13.55 9.18 4.63
CA VAL A 130 -14.82 9.92 4.63
C VAL A 130 -15.79 9.36 5.67
N GLY A 131 -15.94 8.03 5.75
CA GLY A 131 -16.80 7.39 6.74
C GLY A 131 -16.37 7.69 8.19
N PHE A 132 -15.07 7.64 8.48
CA PHE A 132 -14.54 7.98 9.79
C PHE A 132 -14.82 9.45 10.16
N VAL A 133 -14.53 10.37 9.24
CA VAL A 133 -14.77 11.81 9.45
C VAL A 133 -16.24 12.10 9.73
N ILE A 134 -17.17 11.53 8.96
CA ILE A 134 -18.62 11.72 9.17
C ILE A 134 -19.04 11.22 10.56
N VAL A 135 -18.62 10.02 10.96
CA VAL A 135 -18.97 9.45 12.27
C VAL A 135 -18.43 10.32 13.40
N THR A 136 -17.20 10.82 13.29
CA THR A 136 -16.63 11.72 14.31
C THR A 136 -17.39 13.04 14.43
N PHE A 137 -17.83 13.63 13.31
CA PHE A 137 -18.64 14.85 13.34
C PHE A 137 -20.04 14.61 13.91
N GLN A 138 -20.66 13.47 13.60
CA GLN A 138 -21.95 13.09 14.18
C GLN A 138 -21.83 12.91 15.70
N GLU A 139 -20.79 12.23 16.18
CA GLU A 139 -20.58 12.00 17.60
C GLU A 139 -20.32 13.32 18.37
N GLN A 140 -19.57 14.25 17.77
CA GLN A 140 -19.36 15.59 18.33
C GLN A 140 -20.65 16.41 18.34
N GLY A 141 -21.42 16.40 17.25
CA GLY A 141 -22.70 17.10 17.16
C GLY A 141 -23.74 16.57 18.16
N GLU A 142 -23.78 15.26 18.40
CA GLU A 142 -24.65 14.67 19.42
C GLU A 142 -24.24 15.03 20.86
N LYS A 143 -22.93 15.17 21.13
CA LYS A 143 -22.42 15.58 22.44
C LYS A 143 -22.74 17.04 22.74
N GLU A 144 -22.56 17.94 21.77
CA GLU A 144 -22.97 19.33 21.91
C GLU A 144 -24.49 19.46 22.09
N TYR A 145 -25.28 18.68 21.34
CA TYR A 145 -26.72 18.67 21.49
C TYR A 145 -27.19 18.18 22.87
N LYS A 146 -26.56 17.14 23.45
CA LYS A 146 -26.90 16.68 24.81
C LYS A 146 -26.57 17.67 25.91
N ASN A 147 -25.55 18.51 25.71
CA ASN A 147 -25.20 19.57 26.65
C ASN A 147 -26.18 20.76 26.58
N CYS A 148 -27.10 20.77 25.61
CA CYS A 148 -28.22 21.71 25.55
C CYS A 148 -29.54 20.96 25.77
N GLU A 149 -30.15 21.10 26.95
CA GLU A 149 -31.51 20.60 27.17
C GLU A 149 -32.53 21.45 26.38
N LEU A 150 -32.77 21.12 25.11
CA LEU A 150 -33.91 21.65 24.35
C LEU A 150 -35.12 20.71 24.42
N ASP A 151 -36.27 21.28 24.75
CA ASP A 151 -37.56 20.58 24.76
C ASP A 151 -38.02 20.18 23.32
N LYS A 152 -38.79 19.10 23.20
CA LYS A 152 -39.22 18.48 21.92
C LYS A 152 -39.95 19.43 20.96
N ASN A 153 -40.54 20.52 21.45
CA ASN A 153 -41.15 21.56 20.63
C ASN A 153 -40.13 22.53 20.01
N GLN A 154 -38.98 22.73 20.66
CA GLN A 154 -37.92 23.63 20.23
C GLN A 154 -37.06 23.01 19.11
N VAL A 155 -36.88 21.68 19.13
CA VAL A 155 -36.16 20.89 18.12
C VAL A 155 -36.83 20.94 16.75
N ARG A 156 -38.18 21.02 16.72
CA ARG A 156 -38.96 20.99 15.48
C ARG A 156 -38.94 22.31 14.70
N VAL A 157 -38.54 23.41 15.36
CA VAL A 157 -38.64 24.79 14.84
C VAL A 157 -37.27 25.40 14.55
N CYS A 158 -36.18 24.80 15.05
CA CYS A 158 -34.84 25.32 14.81
C CYS A 158 -34.25 24.82 13.50
N SER A 159 -34.00 25.74 12.57
CA SER A 159 -32.97 25.56 11.53
C SER A 159 -31.59 25.46 12.18
N PHE A 160 -30.63 24.80 11.52
CA PHE A 160 -29.29 24.48 12.05
C PHE A 160 -28.60 25.68 12.75
N THR A 161 -28.74 26.88 12.16
CA THR A 161 -28.19 28.14 12.69
C THR A 161 -28.87 28.61 13.98
N LYS A 162 -30.18 28.36 14.16
CA LYS A 162 -30.93 28.71 15.37
C LYS A 162 -30.63 27.76 16.54
N CYS A 163 -30.43 26.46 16.28
CA CYS A 163 -30.01 25.51 17.32
C CYS A 163 -28.62 25.87 17.88
N LEU A 164 -27.66 26.20 17.00
CA LEU A 164 -26.30 26.56 17.41
C LEU A 164 -26.28 27.83 18.30
N PHE A 165 -27.10 28.83 17.95
CA PHE A 165 -27.19 30.08 18.72
C PHE A 165 -27.84 29.87 20.09
N VAL A 166 -28.89 29.04 20.19
CA VAL A 166 -29.54 28.70 21.47
C VAL A 166 -28.58 27.92 22.39
N CYS A 167 -27.84 26.96 21.82
CA CYS A 167 -26.83 26.21 22.55
C CYS A 167 -25.67 27.08 23.09
N LEU A 168 -25.16 28.01 22.28
CA LEU A 168 -24.10 28.94 22.72
C LEU A 168 -24.60 29.87 23.84
N VAL A 169 -25.83 30.37 23.75
CA VAL A 169 -26.41 31.27 24.76
C VAL A 169 -26.71 30.54 26.09
N GLN A 170 -27.11 29.26 26.07
CA GLN A 170 -27.31 28.49 27.30
C GLN A 170 -26.00 28.12 28.00
N ASN A 171 -24.91 27.90 27.26
CA ASN A 171 -23.61 27.57 27.84
C ASN A 171 -22.92 28.76 28.54
N ASP A 172 -23.20 30.00 28.09
CA ASP A 172 -22.73 31.23 28.77
C ASP A 172 -23.51 31.55 30.07
N SER A 173 -24.62 30.84 30.34
CA SER A 173 -25.44 31.02 31.54
C SER A 173 -25.02 30.15 32.73
N ALA A 174 -23.98 29.31 32.56
CA ALA A 174 -23.51 28.33 33.55
C ALA A 174 -22.18 28.72 34.24
N ILE A 175 -21.71 29.96 34.06
CA ILE A 175 -20.58 30.56 34.79
C ILE A 175 -21.10 31.72 35.64
#